data_AF-A9QQC4-F1
#
_entry.id   AF-A9QQC4-F1
#
_cell.length_a   1.000
_cell.length_b   1.000
_cell.length_c   1.000
_cell.angle_alpha   90.00
_cell.angle_beta   90.00
_cell.angle_gamma   90.00
#
_symmetry.space_group_name_H-M   'P 1'
#
loop_
_entity.id
_entity.type
_entity.pdbx_description
1 polymer ?
#
loop_
_entity_poly.entity_id
_entity_poly.type
_entity_poly.pdbx_seq_one_letter_code
_entity_poly.pdbx_strand_id
1 'polypeptide(L)'
;KRGFAEHPDCKVPRKVLAPLRVESIEDTVNWVWDESFGRSTPGCPTFRQMSIQICEDSVRNAFGRGPAYYRAWVARLQKFWLSRGVSFVCDSWEQMSYKIFNLQLDLSPYHKWAVKIPI
;
A
#
# COMPACT_ATOMS: atom_id res chain seq x y z
N LYS A 1 13.72 -8.96 -5.65
CA LYS A 1 13.25 -8.84 -4.24
C LYS A 1 11.75 -9.10 -4.07
N ARG A 2 10.94 -9.20 -5.13
CA ARG A 2 9.49 -9.46 -5.05
C ARG A 2 9.17 -10.81 -5.70
N GLY A 3 8.22 -11.55 -5.11
CA GLY A 3 7.56 -12.69 -5.76
C GLY A 3 6.28 -12.25 -6.47
N PHE A 4 5.54 -13.20 -7.05
CA PHE A 4 4.19 -12.98 -7.57
C PHE A 4 3.19 -13.80 -6.76
N ALA A 5 2.08 -13.19 -6.38
CA ALA A 5 0.98 -13.83 -5.68
C ALA A 5 -0.34 -13.43 -6.34
N GLU A 6 -1.35 -14.28 -6.32
CA GLU A 6 -2.65 -13.88 -6.84
C GLU A 6 -3.34 -12.89 -5.91
N HIS A 7 -4.11 -11.95 -6.48
CA HIS A 7 -4.99 -11.12 -5.68
C HIS A 7 -6.01 -12.01 -4.96
N PRO A 8 -6.26 -11.80 -3.65
CA PRO A 8 -7.21 -12.62 -2.90
C PRO A 8 -8.64 -12.43 -3.41
N ASP A 9 -9.06 -11.19 -3.63
CA ASP A 9 -10.47 -10.85 -3.88
C ASP A 9 -10.86 -10.68 -5.35
N CYS A 10 -9.89 -10.50 -6.27
CA CYS A 10 -10.18 -10.11 -7.65
C CYS A 10 -9.52 -11.09 -8.62
N LYS A 11 -10.28 -12.11 -9.02
CA LYS A 11 -9.80 -13.20 -9.88
C LYS A 11 -10.01 -12.96 -11.37
N VAL A 12 -10.91 -12.05 -11.76
CA VAL A 12 -11.26 -11.76 -13.16
C VAL A 12 -11.28 -10.24 -13.43
N PRO A 13 -10.49 -9.73 -14.40
CA PRO A 13 -9.33 -10.40 -14.99
C PRO A 13 -8.34 -10.80 -13.87
N ARG A 14 -7.49 -11.79 -14.12
CA ARG A 14 -6.50 -12.24 -13.14
C ARG A 14 -5.63 -11.08 -12.71
N LYS A 15 -5.75 -10.65 -11.45
CA LYS A 15 -4.89 -9.64 -10.85
C LYS A 15 -3.80 -10.32 -10.02
N VAL A 16 -2.59 -9.81 -10.15
CA VAL A 16 -1.40 -10.35 -9.50
C VAL A 16 -0.82 -9.26 -8.60
N LEU A 17 -0.50 -9.64 -7.37
CA LEU A 17 0.24 -8.86 -6.40
C LEU A 17 1.73 -9.19 -6.53
N ALA A 18 2.57 -8.18 -6.30
CA ALA A 18 4.02 -8.34 -6.24
C ALA A 18 4.50 -8.13 -4.79
N PRO A 19 4.32 -9.11 -3.89
CA PRO A 19 4.70 -8.97 -2.48
C PRO A 19 6.18 -8.65 -2.33
N LEU A 20 6.45 -7.54 -1.63
CA LEU A 20 7.78 -7.24 -1.12
C LEU A 20 8.03 -8.06 0.15
N ARG A 21 9.29 -8.41 0.42
CA ARG A 21 9.68 -9.08 1.66
C ARG A 21 9.35 -8.21 2.87
N VAL A 22 8.96 -8.84 3.98
CA VAL A 22 8.54 -8.16 5.22
C VAL A 22 9.62 -7.20 5.69
N GLU A 23 10.88 -7.65 5.71
CA GLU A 23 12.01 -6.86 6.19
C GLU A 23 12.20 -5.60 5.36
N SER A 24 11.95 -5.66 4.05
CA SER A 24 12.03 -4.48 3.18
C SER A 24 10.85 -3.52 3.35
N ILE A 25 9.67 -4.01 3.74
CA ILE A 25 8.52 -3.17 4.09
C ILE A 25 8.82 -2.42 5.39
N GLU A 26 9.29 -3.15 6.40
CA GLU A 26 9.63 -2.58 7.71
C GLU A 26 10.81 -1.61 7.60
N ASP A 27 11.81 -1.94 6.78
CA ASP A 27 12.96 -1.07 6.59
C ASP A 27 12.59 0.23 5.85
N THR A 28 11.54 0.22 5.02
CA THR A 28 11.07 1.41 4.29
C THR A 28 10.91 2.60 5.25
N VAL A 29 10.33 2.41 6.44
CA VAL A 29 10.06 3.51 7.40
C VAL A 29 11.31 4.14 8.02
N ASN A 30 12.50 3.55 7.82
CA ASN A 30 13.76 4.08 8.33
C ASN A 30 14.47 5.03 7.35
N TRP A 31 14.05 5.07 6.08
CA TRP A 31 14.77 5.80 5.03
C TRP A 31 14.25 7.21 4.83
N VAL A 32 14.58 8.11 5.77
CA VAL A 32 14.26 9.53 5.66
C VAL A 32 15.32 10.28 4.86
N TRP A 33 14.90 11.07 3.89
CA TRP A 33 15.81 11.91 3.09
C TRP A 33 16.55 12.90 3.98
N ASP A 34 17.89 12.95 3.87
CA ASP A 34 18.76 13.78 4.70
C ASP A 34 18.48 15.27 4.57
N GLU A 35 18.06 15.76 3.40
CA GLU A 35 17.69 17.15 3.22
C GLU A 35 16.46 17.56 4.04
N SER A 36 15.60 16.60 4.39
CA SER A 36 14.44 16.89 5.26
C SER A 36 14.81 17.19 6.72
N PHE A 37 16.07 16.90 7.12
CA PHE A 37 16.65 17.26 8.43
C PHE A 37 17.13 18.72 8.49
N GLY A 38 16.24 19.66 8.21
CA GLY A 38 16.52 21.08 8.43
C GLY A 38 17.57 21.68 7.49
N ARG A 39 17.87 21.04 6.35
CA ARG A 39 18.66 21.68 5.29
C ARG A 39 17.74 22.62 4.51
N SER A 40 18.12 23.88 4.45
CA SER A 40 17.31 24.98 3.93
C SER A 40 17.23 25.01 2.40
N THR A 41 17.20 23.86 1.72
CA THR A 41 16.97 23.82 0.28
C THR A 41 15.52 24.28 0.02
N PRO A 42 15.30 25.36 -0.75
CA PRO A 42 13.95 25.82 -1.06
C PRO A 42 13.14 24.70 -1.74
N GLY A 43 11.96 24.40 -1.20
CA GLY A 43 11.08 23.35 -1.72
C GLY A 43 11.27 21.95 -1.11
N CYS A 44 12.25 21.75 -0.22
CA CYS A 44 12.41 20.45 0.44
C CYS A 44 11.34 20.21 1.52
N PRO A 45 10.77 18.99 1.61
CA PRO A 45 9.80 18.65 2.64
C PRO A 45 10.46 18.65 4.01
N THR A 46 9.72 19.06 5.02
CA THR A 46 10.14 18.95 6.43
C THR A 46 10.32 17.49 6.82
N PHE A 47 11.16 17.24 7.83
CA PHE A 47 11.34 15.90 8.42
C PHE A 47 10.00 15.22 8.75
N ARG A 48 9.04 15.98 9.28
CA ARG A 48 7.70 15.49 9.59
C ARG A 48 6.94 15.05 8.34
N GLN A 49 6.93 15.87 7.29
CA GLN A 49 6.28 15.52 6.02
C GLN A 49 6.90 14.27 5.42
N MET A 50 8.24 14.19 5.42
CA MET A 50 8.95 13.04 4.87
C MET A 50 8.68 11.76 5.67
N SER A 51 8.66 11.84 7.00
CA SER A 51 8.33 10.70 7.87
C SER A 51 6.92 10.15 7.60
N ILE A 52 5.94 11.02 7.33
CA ILE A 52 4.58 10.60 6.97
C ILE A 52 4.58 9.94 5.59
N GLN A 53 5.20 10.57 4.60
CA GLN A 53 5.28 10.06 3.22
C GLN A 53 5.86 8.64 3.17
N ILE A 54 6.96 8.41 3.90
CA ILE A 54 7.61 7.10 3.92
C ILE A 54 6.74 6.04 4.61
N CYS A 55 5.99 6.44 5.65
CA CYS A 55 5.00 5.56 6.24
C CYS A 55 3.93 5.18 5.22
N GLU A 56 3.43 6.12 4.41
CA GLU A 56 2.50 5.81 3.31
C GLU A 56 3.12 4.88 2.25
N ASP A 57 4.39 5.09 1.89
CA ASP A 57 5.11 4.22 0.96
C ASP A 57 5.26 2.80 1.51
N SER A 58 5.52 2.66 2.81
CA SER A 58 5.53 1.36 3.47
C SER A 58 4.16 0.68 3.44
N VAL A 59 3.07 1.44 3.56
CA VAL A 59 1.68 0.93 3.44
C VAL A 59 1.41 0.44 2.02
N ARG A 60 1.84 1.20 0.99
CA ARG A 60 1.76 0.77 -0.42
C ARG A 60 2.56 -0.52 -0.65
N ASN A 61 3.73 -0.67 -0.04
CA ASN A 61 4.52 -1.90 -0.12
C ASN A 61 3.87 -3.07 0.62
N ALA A 62 3.22 -2.82 1.76
CA ALA A 62 2.47 -3.81 2.54
C ALA A 62 1.27 -4.38 1.77
N PHE A 63 0.70 -3.62 0.83
CA PHE A 63 -0.44 -4.06 0.02
C PHE A 63 -0.16 -5.37 -0.72
N GLY A 64 1.05 -5.56 -1.26
CA GLY A 64 1.39 -6.79 -1.98
C GLY A 64 1.30 -8.08 -1.12
N ARG A 65 1.27 -7.96 0.21
CA ARG A 65 1.23 -9.09 1.16
C ARG A 65 -0.18 -9.55 1.51
N GLY A 66 -1.21 -8.88 1.02
CA GLY A 66 -2.61 -9.23 1.28
C GLY A 66 -3.24 -8.48 2.46
N PRO A 67 -4.56 -8.62 2.63
CA PRO A 67 -5.37 -7.79 3.52
C PRO A 67 -5.01 -7.93 4.99
N ALA A 68 -4.72 -9.15 5.45
CA ALA A 68 -4.39 -9.41 6.85
C ALA A 68 -3.11 -8.67 7.27
N TYR A 69 -2.04 -8.79 6.46
CA TYR A 69 -0.79 -8.11 6.72
C TYR A 69 -0.94 -6.58 6.59
N TYR A 70 -1.62 -6.11 5.54
CA TYR A 70 -1.87 -4.69 5.32
C TYR A 70 -2.57 -4.03 6.52
N ARG A 71 -3.68 -4.60 6.99
CA ARG A 71 -4.44 -4.06 8.13
C ARG A 71 -3.62 -4.04 9.41
N ALA A 72 -2.85 -5.10 9.68
CA ALA A 72 -1.96 -5.15 10.85
C ALA A 72 -0.85 -4.08 10.77
N TRP A 73 -0.27 -3.87 9.59
CA TRP A 73 0.76 -2.85 9.38
C TRP A 73 0.21 -1.42 9.54
N VAL A 74 -0.95 -1.14 8.95
CA VAL A 74 -1.65 0.15 9.11
C VAL A 74 -1.95 0.43 10.57
N ALA A 75 -2.48 -0.55 11.31
CA ALA A 75 -2.77 -0.39 12.74
C ALA A 75 -1.51 -0.07 13.56
N ARG A 76 -0.36 -0.68 13.24
CA ARG A 76 0.93 -0.37 13.89
C ARG A 76 1.35 1.07 13.66
N LEU A 77 1.28 1.55 12.40
CA LEU A 77 1.65 2.92 12.05
C LEU A 77 0.69 3.95 12.66
N GLN A 78 -0.62 3.69 12.62
CA GLN A 78 -1.62 4.54 13.25
C GLN A 78 -1.38 4.66 14.76
N LYS A 79 -1.11 3.54 15.45
CA LYS A 79 -0.77 3.55 16.87
C LYS A 79 0.51 4.37 17.15
N PHE A 80 1.54 4.20 16.32
CA PHE A 80 2.80 4.94 16.45
C PHE A 80 2.62 6.46 16.30
N TRP A 81 1.81 6.89 15.33
CA TRP A 81 1.57 8.31 15.08
C TRP A 81 0.59 8.94 16.06
N LEU A 82 -0.45 8.18 16.45
CA LEU A 82 -1.43 8.63 17.44
C LEU A 82 -0.76 8.92 18.79
N SER A 83 0.21 8.10 19.20
CA SER A 83 0.98 8.34 20.43
C SER A 83 1.86 9.60 20.38
N ARG A 84 1.97 10.25 19.21
CA ARG A 84 2.72 11.49 18.95
C ARG A 84 1.80 12.66 18.61
N GLY A 85 0.49 12.50 18.79
CA GLY A 85 -0.50 13.52 18.47
C GLY A 85 -0.67 13.77 16.96
N VAL A 86 -0.28 12.81 16.12
CA VAL A 86 -0.42 12.91 14.66
C VAL A 86 -1.48 11.92 14.19
N SER A 87 -2.50 12.41 13.49
CA SER A 87 -3.46 11.53 12.80
C SER A 87 -2.82 11.01 11.51
N PHE A 88 -2.52 9.72 11.47
CA PHE A 88 -2.04 9.05 10.25
C PHE A 88 -3.23 8.42 9.52
N VAL A 89 -3.58 8.99 8.38
CA VAL A 89 -4.69 8.55 7.54
C VAL A 89 -4.13 7.90 6.29
N CYS A 90 -4.60 6.71 5.97
CA CYS A 90 -4.27 6.00 4.75
C CYS A 90 -5.49 5.25 4.24
N ASP A 91 -5.43 4.84 2.97
CA ASP A 91 -6.52 4.09 2.34
C ASP A 91 -6.75 2.75 3.06
N SER A 92 -8.01 2.30 3.09
CA SER A 92 -8.33 0.92 3.43
C SER A 92 -7.75 -0.04 2.38
N TRP A 93 -7.71 -1.34 2.70
CA TRP A 93 -7.30 -2.37 1.73
C TRP A 93 -8.12 -2.29 0.44
N GLU A 94 -9.43 -2.12 0.58
CA GLU A 94 -10.40 -2.08 -0.50
C GLU A 94 -10.23 -0.81 -1.34
N GLN A 95 -10.03 0.34 -0.69
CA GLN A 95 -9.73 1.61 -1.38
C GLN A 95 -8.41 1.52 -2.16
N MET A 96 -7.36 0.95 -1.57
CA MET A 96 -6.07 0.74 -2.22
C MET A 96 -6.18 -0.24 -3.40
N SER A 97 -6.87 -1.37 -3.21
CA SER A 97 -7.10 -2.37 -4.26
C SER A 97 -7.88 -1.76 -5.43
N TYR A 98 -8.91 -0.97 -5.15
CA TYR A 98 -9.64 -0.23 -6.16
C TYR A 98 -8.73 0.76 -6.89
N LYS A 99 -7.93 1.57 -6.20
CA LYS A 99 -7.03 2.54 -6.86
C LYS A 99 -5.98 1.87 -7.75
N ILE A 100 -5.40 0.75 -7.32
CA ILE A 100 -4.35 0.04 -8.07
C ILE A 100 -4.93 -0.68 -9.30
N PHE A 101 -6.12 -1.25 -9.17
CA PHE A 101 -6.65 -2.18 -10.18
C PHE A 101 -7.96 -1.76 -10.83
N ASN A 102 -8.48 -0.57 -10.54
CA ASN A 102 -9.56 0.01 -11.33
C ASN A 102 -8.97 0.46 -12.67
N LEU A 103 -9.04 -0.43 -13.66
CA LEU A 103 -8.54 -0.17 -14.99
C LEU A 103 -9.41 0.81 -15.79
N GLN A 104 -10.60 1.18 -15.28
CA GLN A 104 -11.63 1.93 -16.02
C GLN A 104 -11.99 1.31 -17.39
N LEU A 105 -11.73 0.00 -17.55
CA LEU A 105 -12.03 -0.74 -18.76
C LEU A 105 -13.36 -1.46 -18.62
N ASP A 106 -14.13 -1.53 -19.71
CA ASP A 106 -15.27 -2.44 -19.78
C ASP A 106 -14.76 -3.88 -19.79
N LEU A 107 -14.98 -4.58 -18.69
CA LEU A 107 -14.58 -5.96 -18.52
C LEU A 107 -15.68 -6.95 -18.94
N SER A 108 -16.84 -6.47 -19.40
CA SER A 108 -17.95 -7.30 -19.89
C SER A 108 -17.53 -8.32 -20.98
N PRO A 109 -16.57 -8.04 -21.89
CA PRO A 109 -16.14 -9.02 -22.89
C PRO A 109 -15.42 -10.23 -22.27
N TYR A 110 -14.76 -10.04 -21.12
CA TYR A 110 -13.99 -11.08 -20.43
C TYR A 110 -14.86 -11.94 -19.50
N HIS A 111 -16.07 -11.48 -19.15
CA HIS A 111 -17.02 -12.25 -18.33
C HIS A 111 -17.63 -13.46 -19.06
N LYS A 112 -17.55 -13.52 -20.39
CA LYS A 112 -17.97 -14.71 -21.18
C LYS A 112 -17.15 -15.96 -20.84
N TRP A 113 -16.00 -15.81 -20.19
CA TRP A 113 -15.10 -16.88 -19.78
C TRP A 113 -15.18 -17.19 -18.27
N ALA A 114 -16.01 -16.47 -17.52
CA ALA A 114 -16.28 -16.81 -16.12
C ALA A 114 -17.18 -18.06 -16.11
N VAL A 115 -16.57 -19.20 -15.77
CA VAL A 115 -17.28 -20.46 -15.54
C VAL A 115 -18.48 -20.19 -14.64
N LYS A 116 -19.67 -20.58 -15.10
CA LYS A 116 -20.91 -20.51 -14.32
C LYS A 116 -20.66 -21.16 -12.96
N ILE A 117 -20.66 -20.36 -11.90
CA ILE A 117 -20.76 -20.89 -10.54
C ILE A 117 -22.22 -21.35 -10.40
N PRO A 118 -22.49 -22.65 -10.19
CA PRO A 118 -23.85 -23.10 -9.95
C PRO A 118 -24.31 -22.51 -8.60
N ILE A 119 -25.52 -21.95 -8.61
CA ILE A 119 -26.25 -21.47 -7.44
C ILE A 119 -26.61 -22.68 -6.57
#